data_AF-A0A948CF84-F1
#
_entry.id   AF-A0A948CF84-F1
#
_cell.length_a   1.000
_cell.length_b   1.000
_cell.length_c   1.000
_cell.angle_alpha   90.00
_cell.angle_beta   90.00
_cell.angle_gamma   90.00
#
_symmetry.space_group_name_H-M   'P 1'
#
loop_
_entity.id
_entity.type
_entity.pdbx_description
1 polymer ?
#
loop_
_entity_poly.entity_id
_entity_poly.type
_entity_poly.pdbx_seq_one_letter_code
_entity_poly.pdbx_strand_id
1 'polypeptide(L)'
;RLCKGAYNEPDDVAFQDKIDVDKSYVRCLKVLLGGDGYPMIATHDPRMVEIAASLASRYGRAQGSYEFQMLYGIRPDEQRRLAGIGETVRVYVPYGQEWYGYLMRRLAERPQNLSFFLKSLISKK
;
A
#
# COMPACT_ATOMS: atom_id res chain seq x y z
N ARG A 1 6.22 -1.20 9.29
CA ARG A 1 5.54 -1.13 7.98
C ARG A 1 4.31 -2.01 8.02
N LEU A 2 3.15 -1.47 7.68
CA LEU A 2 1.89 -2.22 7.60
C LEU A 2 1.50 -2.45 6.14
N CYS A 3 1.39 -3.71 5.74
CA CYS A 3 0.87 -4.15 4.45
C CYS A 3 -0.23 -5.22 4.68
N LYS A 4 -0.95 -5.60 3.62
CA LYS A 4 -1.98 -6.66 3.68
C LYS A 4 -1.39 -8.08 3.60
N GLY A 5 -0.16 -8.22 3.12
CA GLY A 5 0.44 -9.51 2.74
C GLY A 5 0.50 -9.71 1.22
N ALA A 6 1.44 -10.55 0.78
CA ALA A 6 1.71 -10.85 -0.64
C ALA A 6 1.52 -12.34 -1.00
N TYR A 7 1.45 -13.22 0.01
CA TYR A 7 1.37 -14.66 -0.17
C TYR A 7 -0.08 -15.17 -0.13
N ASN A 8 -0.28 -16.36 -0.68
CA ASN A 8 -1.53 -17.09 -0.60
C ASN A 8 -1.45 -18.07 0.59
N GLU A 9 -1.78 -17.55 1.77
CA GLU A 9 -1.73 -18.29 3.03
C GLU A 9 -3.03 -19.06 3.28
N PRO A 10 -2.97 -20.21 3.98
CA PRO A 10 -4.16 -20.98 4.33
C PRO A 10 -5.09 -20.24 5.32
N ASP A 11 -6.33 -20.70 5.41
CA ASP A 11 -7.42 -20.05 6.16
C ASP A 11 -7.27 -20.14 7.68
N ASP A 12 -6.52 -21.12 8.17
CA ASP A 12 -6.13 -21.29 9.56
C ASP A 12 -5.21 -20.16 10.08
N VAL A 13 -4.50 -19.47 9.19
CA VAL A 13 -3.57 -18.38 9.54
C VAL A 13 -3.87 -17.03 8.88
N ALA A 14 -4.76 -16.97 7.88
CA ALA A 14 -5.06 -15.74 7.15
C ALA A 14 -6.53 -15.56 6.76
N PHE A 15 -7.02 -14.31 6.84
CA PHE A 15 -8.32 -13.94 6.26
C PHE A 15 -8.33 -14.18 4.75
N GLN A 16 -9.29 -14.99 4.29
CA GLN A 16 -9.43 -15.32 2.87
C GLN A 16 -10.27 -14.28 2.12
N ASP A 17 -11.30 -13.71 2.77
CA ASP A 17 -12.15 -12.70 2.16
C ASP A 17 -11.48 -11.32 2.11
N LYS A 18 -11.61 -10.65 0.96
CA LYS A 18 -10.99 -9.34 0.73
C LYS A 18 -11.50 -8.28 1.70
N ILE A 19 -12.79 -8.26 2.02
CA ILE A 19 -13.38 -7.29 2.93
C ILE A 19 -12.85 -7.53 4.35
N ASP A 20 -12.66 -8.78 4.75
CA ASP A 20 -12.12 -9.09 6.08
C ASP A 20 -10.63 -8.74 6.19
N VAL A 21 -9.84 -8.93 5.12
CA VAL A 21 -8.47 -8.39 5.01
C VAL A 21 -8.49 -6.86 5.12
N ASP A 22 -9.39 -6.17 4.40
CA ASP A 22 -9.50 -4.72 4.43
C ASP A 22 -9.88 -4.21 5.84
N LYS A 23 -10.85 -4.84 6.51
CA LYS A 23 -11.24 -4.54 7.89
C LYS A 23 -10.07 -4.76 8.85
N SER A 24 -9.35 -5.87 8.69
CA SER A 24 -8.17 -6.18 9.51
C SER A 24 -7.08 -5.13 9.33
N TYR A 25 -6.77 -4.76 8.08
CA TYR A 25 -5.83 -3.69 7.78
C TYR A 25 -6.20 -2.38 8.48
N VAL A 26 -7.48 -1.97 8.42
CA VAL A 26 -7.94 -0.74 9.10
C VAL A 26 -7.84 -0.85 10.63
N ARG A 27 -8.13 -2.02 11.22
CA ARG A 27 -7.92 -2.23 12.67
C ARG A 27 -6.46 -2.05 13.06
N CYS A 28 -5.53 -2.69 12.33
CA CYS A 28 -4.10 -2.55 12.56
C CYS A 28 -3.61 -1.12 12.31
N LEU A 29 -4.14 -0.45 11.29
CA LEU A 29 -3.80 0.94 10.96
C LEU A 29 -4.20 1.91 12.07
N LYS A 30 -5.37 1.70 12.71
CA LYS A 30 -5.79 2.48 13.88
C LYS A 30 -4.81 2.35 15.04
N VAL A 31 -4.33 1.13 15.32
CA VAL A 31 -3.33 0.88 16.37
C VAL A 31 -2.00 1.54 16.00
N LEU A 32 -1.54 1.35 14.77
CA LEU A 32 -0.27 1.89 14.29
C LEU A 32 -0.25 3.43 14.34
N LEU A 33 -1.29 4.08 13.83
CA LEU A 33 -1.37 5.55 13.83
C LEU A 33 -1.64 6.12 15.23
N GLY A 34 -2.27 5.37 16.13
CA GLY A 34 -2.52 5.80 17.51
C GLY A 34 -1.38 5.57 18.50
N GLY A 35 -0.35 4.77 18.16
CA GLY A 35 0.79 4.50 19.05
C GLY A 35 1.94 5.52 18.91
N ASP A 36 3.06 5.35 19.61
CA ASP A 36 4.17 6.33 19.57
C ASP A 36 5.19 6.07 18.45
N GLY A 37 5.12 4.90 17.80
CA GLY A 37 6.04 4.53 16.73
C GLY A 37 5.88 5.35 15.45
N TYR A 38 6.81 5.16 14.51
CA TYR A 38 6.80 5.78 13.17
C TYR A 38 5.94 4.96 12.18
N PRO A 39 4.74 5.42 11.80
CA PRO A 39 3.83 4.67 10.93
C PRO A 39 4.31 4.64 9.48
N MET A 40 4.42 3.44 8.93
CA MET A 40 4.78 3.20 7.52
C MET A 40 3.62 2.47 6.83
N ILE A 41 2.86 3.17 6.01
CA ILE A 41 1.58 2.75 5.45
C ILE A 41 1.81 2.23 4.03
N ALA A 42 1.90 0.91 3.85
CA ALA A 42 2.15 0.30 2.55
C ALA A 42 0.84 -0.21 1.92
N THR A 43 0.28 0.57 0.99
CA THR A 43 -0.94 0.21 0.25
C THR A 43 -1.06 1.03 -1.04
N HIS A 44 -1.70 0.46 -2.06
CA HIS A 44 -2.11 1.16 -3.28
C HIS A 44 -3.62 1.36 -3.37
N ASP A 45 -4.40 0.74 -2.47
CA ASP A 45 -5.87 0.82 -2.45
C ASP A 45 -6.28 2.27 -2.10
N PRO A 46 -6.98 3.00 -3.01
CA PRO A 46 -7.36 4.39 -2.79
C PRO A 46 -8.14 4.60 -1.49
N ARG A 47 -9.05 3.68 -1.16
CA ARG A 47 -9.86 3.78 0.07
C ARG A 47 -8.99 3.67 1.31
N MET A 48 -7.96 2.82 1.28
CA MET A 48 -7.03 2.69 2.41
C MET A 48 -6.15 3.93 2.56
N VAL A 49 -5.78 4.58 1.46
CA VAL A 49 -5.03 5.85 1.49
C VAL A 49 -5.89 6.96 2.13
N GLU A 50 -7.15 7.08 1.74
CA GLU A 50 -8.08 8.05 2.32
C GLU A 50 -8.35 7.78 3.81
N ILE A 51 -8.58 6.52 4.18
CA ILE A 51 -8.76 6.13 5.58
C ILE A 51 -7.49 6.44 6.40
N ALA A 52 -6.31 6.17 5.85
CA ALA A 52 -5.04 6.49 6.49
C ALA A 52 -4.89 8.00 6.73
N ALA A 53 -5.17 8.85 5.74
CA ALA A 53 -5.12 10.29 5.89
C ALA A 53 -6.11 10.79 6.95
N SER A 54 -7.34 10.27 6.94
CA SER A 54 -8.36 10.60 7.95
C SER A 54 -7.94 10.17 9.36
N LEU A 55 -7.36 8.98 9.52
CA LEU A 55 -6.88 8.50 10.81
C LEU A 55 -5.64 9.27 11.29
N ALA A 56 -4.72 9.64 10.40
CA ALA A 56 -3.55 10.44 10.73
C ALA A 56 -3.98 11.81 11.29
N SER A 57 -4.92 12.48 10.61
CA SER A 57 -5.53 13.71 11.11
C SER A 57 -6.22 13.50 12.48
N ARG A 58 -7.02 12.43 12.62
CA ARG A 58 -7.74 12.12 13.87
C ARG A 58 -6.80 11.90 15.06
N TYR A 59 -5.67 11.25 14.85
CA TYR A 59 -4.67 11.01 15.89
C TYR A 59 -3.65 12.15 16.03
N GLY A 60 -3.86 13.29 15.35
CA GLY A 60 -2.99 14.46 15.46
C GLY A 60 -1.58 14.23 14.94
N ARG A 61 -1.39 13.32 13.97
CA ARG A 61 -0.08 13.07 13.37
C ARG A 61 0.33 14.23 12.46
N ALA A 62 1.46 14.84 12.75
CA ALA A 62 2.06 15.86 11.89
C ALA A 62 2.60 15.22 10.58
N GLN A 63 2.59 15.99 9.49
CA GLN A 63 3.27 15.59 8.25
C GLN A 63 4.75 15.28 8.54
N GLY A 64 5.27 14.22 7.93
CA GLY A 64 6.62 13.73 8.18
C GLY A 64 6.74 12.80 9.40
N SER A 65 5.75 12.74 10.29
CA SER A 65 5.72 11.76 11.40
C SER A 65 5.22 10.37 11.00
N TYR A 66 4.75 10.23 9.75
CA TYR A 66 4.36 8.99 9.11
C TYR A 66 4.63 9.07 7.61
N GLU A 67 4.50 7.95 6.91
CA GLU A 67 4.71 7.90 5.46
C GLU A 67 3.80 6.93 4.73
N PHE A 68 3.52 7.26 3.47
CA PHE A 68 2.90 6.37 2.50
C PHE A 68 3.97 5.64 1.70
N GLN A 69 3.78 4.35 1.48
CA GLN A 69 4.73 3.51 0.76
C GLN A 69 4.02 2.80 -0.40
N MET A 70 4.54 2.99 -1.61
CA MET A 70 4.01 2.37 -2.82
C MET A 70 5.13 1.74 -3.64
N LEU A 71 4.79 0.72 -4.42
CA LEU A 71 5.71 0.11 -5.38
C LEU A 71 6.02 1.05 -6.55
N TYR A 72 7.26 0.99 -7.03
CA TYR A 72 7.66 1.67 -8.26
C TYR A 72 6.76 1.29 -9.44
N GLY A 73 6.36 2.29 -10.22
CA GLY A 73 5.49 2.13 -11.39
C GLY A 73 3.99 2.00 -11.09
N ILE A 74 3.57 1.87 -9.83
CA ILE A 74 2.14 1.68 -9.47
C ILE A 74 1.53 2.97 -8.93
N ARG A 75 0.49 3.47 -9.61
CA ARG A 75 -0.19 4.74 -9.29
C ARG A 75 0.79 5.93 -9.13
N PRO A 76 1.67 6.21 -10.11
CA PRO A 76 2.65 7.29 -10.00
C PRO A 76 2.01 8.67 -9.77
N ASP A 77 0.81 8.90 -10.30
CA ASP A 77 0.09 10.17 -10.10
C ASP A 77 -0.36 10.34 -8.64
N GLU A 78 -0.74 9.25 -7.98
CA GLU A 78 -1.06 9.27 -6.54
C GLU A 78 0.17 9.52 -5.69
N GLN A 79 1.32 8.93 -6.06
CA GLN A 79 2.60 9.19 -5.39
C GLN A 79 2.96 10.68 -5.48
N ARG A 80 2.82 11.29 -6.67
CA ARG A 80 3.06 12.73 -6.86
C ARG A 80 2.02 13.59 -6.15
N ARG A 81 0.74 13.19 -6.16
CA ARG A 81 -0.33 13.91 -5.47
C ARG A 81 -0.06 13.97 -3.97
N LEU A 82 0.24 12.84 -3.33
CA LEU A 82 0.56 12.77 -1.91
C LEU A 82 1.79 13.62 -1.57
N ALA A 83 2.87 13.49 -2.34
CA ALA A 83 4.07 14.31 -2.14
C ALA A 83 3.77 15.82 -2.32
N GLY A 84 2.96 16.18 -3.31
CA GLY A 84 2.58 17.57 -3.62
C GLY A 84 1.72 18.23 -2.54
N ILE A 85 1.01 17.46 -1.72
CA ILE A 85 0.27 17.97 -0.55
C ILE A 85 1.08 17.94 0.75
N GLY A 86 2.39 17.63 0.68
CA GLY A 86 3.30 17.64 1.83
C GLY A 86 3.44 16.31 2.57
N GLU A 87 2.83 15.23 2.07
CA GLU A 87 2.98 13.90 2.67
C GLU A 87 4.36 13.30 2.37
N THR A 88 4.91 12.54 3.33
CA THR A 88 6.11 11.75 3.06
C THR A 88 5.71 10.50 2.27
N VAL A 89 6.28 10.35 1.08
CA VAL A 89 6.05 9.21 0.19
C VAL A 89 7.37 8.48 -0.06
N ARG A 90 7.41 7.17 0.17
CA ARG A 90 8.52 6.31 -0.27
C ARG A 90 8.09 5.35 -1.37
N VAL A 91 8.95 5.23 -2.37
CA VAL A 91 8.76 4.31 -3.48
C VAL A 91 9.65 3.09 -3.30
N TYR A 92 9.06 1.90 -3.27
CA TYR A 92 9.82 0.64 -3.22
C TYR A 92 10.32 0.33 -4.63
N VAL A 93 11.63 0.50 -4.83
CA VAL A 93 12.33 0.32 -6.11
C VAL A 93 13.10 -1.00 -6.09
N PRO A 94 12.58 -2.07 -6.72
CA PRO A 94 13.37 -3.27 -6.96
C PRO A 94 14.44 -2.99 -8.02
N TYR A 95 15.65 -3.50 -7.83
CA TYR A 95 16.76 -3.41 -8.80
C TYR A 95 17.57 -4.72 -8.79
N GLY A 96 18.29 -5.00 -9.87
CA GLY A 96 19.11 -6.22 -10.03
C GLY A 96 18.86 -6.95 -11.34
N GLN A 97 19.73 -7.92 -11.67
CA GLN A 97 19.65 -8.67 -12.93
C GLN A 97 18.44 -9.62 -12.98
N GLU A 98 17.97 -10.11 -11.83
CA GLU A 98 16.81 -11.01 -11.71
C GLU A 98 15.44 -10.28 -11.69
N TRP A 99 15.36 -9.10 -12.30
CA TRP A 99 14.15 -8.27 -12.33
C TRP A 99 12.94 -9.00 -12.95
N TYR A 100 13.18 -9.88 -13.92
CA TYR A 100 12.12 -10.60 -14.62
C TYR A 100 11.39 -11.58 -13.69
N GLY A 101 12.13 -12.35 -12.89
CA GLY A 101 11.55 -13.28 -11.91
C GLY A 101 10.80 -12.56 -10.78
N TYR A 102 11.24 -11.36 -10.40
CA TYR A 102 10.51 -10.49 -9.48
C TYR A 102 9.19 -10.01 -10.09
N LEU A 103 9.22 -9.53 -11.34
CA LEU A 103 8.03 -9.07 -12.06
C LEU A 103 7.02 -10.22 -12.22
N MET A 104 7.46 -11.38 -12.66
CA MET A 104 6.57 -12.53 -12.87
C MET A 104 5.89 -12.99 -11.57
N ARG A 105 6.61 -13.02 -10.43
CA ARG A 105 6.01 -13.27 -9.12
C ARG A 105 4.93 -12.25 -8.77
N ARG A 106 5.19 -10.96 -9.00
CA ARG A 106 4.18 -9.90 -8.77
C ARG A 106 2.94 -10.03 -9.64
N LEU A 107 3.08 -10.50 -10.87
CA LEU A 107 1.94 -10.75 -11.77
C LEU A 107 1.16 -12.00 -11.37
N ALA A 108 1.86 -13.05 -10.91
CA ALA A 108 1.28 -14.33 -10.51
C ALA A 108 0.61 -14.33 -9.13
N GLU A 109 1.10 -13.51 -8.18
CA GLU A 109 0.64 -13.51 -6.78
C GLU A 109 -0.86 -13.18 -6.64
N ARG A 110 -1.45 -12.32 -7.48
CA ARG A 110 -2.91 -12.09 -7.55
C ARG A 110 -3.36 -11.62 -8.95
N PRO A 111 -4.13 -12.42 -9.72
CA PRO A 111 -4.69 -12.01 -11.01
C PRO A 111 -5.58 -10.75 -10.92
N GLN A 112 -6.19 -10.50 -9.77
CA GLN A 112 -6.97 -9.27 -9.53
C GLN A 112 -6.08 -8.01 -9.51
N ASN A 113 -4.84 -8.12 -9.01
CA ASN A 113 -3.85 -7.02 -9.06
C ASN A 113 -3.32 -6.80 -10.48
N LEU A 114 -3.31 -7.83 -11.33
CA LEU A 114 -2.92 -7.75 -12.73
C LEU A 114 -3.83 -6.79 -13.51
N SER A 115 -5.14 -6.80 -13.24
CA SER A 115 -6.08 -5.84 -13.83
C SER A 115 -5.76 -4.39 -13.43
N PHE A 116 -5.30 -4.17 -12.20
CA PHE A 116 -4.91 -2.86 -11.68
C PHE A 116 -3.57 -2.39 -12.28
N PHE A 117 -2.60 -3.30 -12.41
CA PHE A 117 -1.31 -3.05 -13.07
C PHE A 117 -1.51 -2.70 -14.55
N LEU A 118 -2.26 -3.53 -15.28
CA LEU A 118 -2.56 -3.31 -16.70
C LEU A 118 -3.33 -2.00 -16.92
N LYS A 119 -4.34 -1.69 -16.09
CA LYS A 119 -5.05 -0.40 -16.14
C LYS A 119 -4.10 0.78 -15.87
N SER A 120 -3.15 0.65 -14.95
CA SER A 120 -2.17 1.71 -14.66
C SER A 120 -1.16 1.93 -15.79
N LEU A 121 -0.84 0.89 -16.58
CA LEU A 121 -0.02 1.01 -17.79
C LEU A 121 -0.80 1.65 -18.95
N ILE A 122 -2.10 1.34 -19.08
CA ILE A 122 -2.98 1.90 -20.12
C ILE A 122 -3.36 3.36 -19.82
N SER A 123 -3.40 3.76 -18.54
CA SER A 123 -3.65 5.15 -18.13
C SER A 123 -2.50 6.13 -18.48
N LYS A 124 -1.40 5.67 -19.07
CA LYS A 124 -0.49 6.54 -19.82
C LYS A 124 -1.07 6.82 -21.21
N LYS A 125 -2.06 7.71 -21.25
CA LYS A 125 -2.36 8.58 -22.40
C LYS A 125 -2.82 9.92 -21.87
#